data_AF-A0A4U1GNH6-F1
#
_entry.id   AF-A0A4U1GNH6-F1
#
_cell.length_a   1.000
_cell.length_b   1.000
_cell.length_c   1.000
_cell.angle_alpha   90.00
_cell.angle_beta   90.00
_cell.angle_gamma   90.00
#
_symmetry.space_group_name_H-M   'P 1'
#
loop_
_entity.id
_entity.type
_entity.pdbx_description
1 polymer ?
#
loop_
_entity_poly.entity_id
_entity_poly.type
_entity_poly.pdbx_seq_one_letter_code
_entity_poly.pdbx_strand_id
1 'polypeptide(L)'
;MKNIYTLLLASLFGLMLSCKKSENLNKEIVGLGGDSWEQGTLDKWLFTNFTEPYNINVKYRWDGTEYDNSKTLTPPMVDKVQPLMEVVKSVWIDPYAAEAGQNFIKKYAPKNYILVGSLQYNAGGTVTLGEAGGGVKVTLFNVNNFSKTDRDVAKRILKTIHHEFTHILNQTINFQKEFPQVTPAGYTADWNNRTLVDGNGGFITQYSQASPDEDFAEMTSIMLTEGKAGYEAMLKPLTAPVVAAIRTKQDMVVNYFKQSYGIDFYTLQNRVQAALNQNSPSLPSTYLAFGGLYTTVTGISPDLAGQSADFTTVFNTAKTGLSGLSGRVLSSISLIYGAAGQVTLRVNYLSSAGAALVANFTYNVATDTNGNINLTLASTDANGLVIASGIIALTNYLTQNKFTYKWFYSANFKSEYIGLQKTADANSFFFGVYGN
;
A
#
# COMPACT_ATOMS: atom_id res chain seq x y z
N MET A 1 -38.19 -52.00 -51.26
CA MET A 1 -37.81 -52.29 -49.86
C MET A 1 -36.46 -52.98 -49.70
N LYS A 2 -35.89 -53.68 -50.70
CA LYS A 2 -34.58 -54.38 -50.57
C LYS A 2 -33.35 -53.46 -50.46
N ASN A 3 -33.40 -52.23 -51.01
CA ASN A 3 -32.23 -51.33 -51.04
C ASN A 3 -32.12 -50.39 -49.83
N ILE A 4 -33.15 -50.33 -48.96
CA ILE A 4 -33.14 -49.52 -47.73
C ILE A 4 -32.39 -50.26 -46.61
N TYR A 5 -32.52 -51.59 -46.53
CA TYR A 5 -31.81 -52.39 -45.53
C TYR A 5 -30.29 -52.43 -45.78
N THR A 6 -29.84 -52.35 -47.03
CA THR A 6 -28.40 -52.31 -47.37
C THR A 6 -27.76 -50.97 -47.00
N LEU A 7 -28.50 -49.86 -47.14
CA LEU A 7 -28.07 -48.52 -46.72
C LEU A 7 -28.06 -48.36 -45.19
N LEU A 8 -29.00 -48.98 -44.47
CA LEU A 8 -29.02 -49.04 -43.00
C LEU A 8 -27.91 -49.94 -42.42
N LEU A 9 -27.53 -51.02 -43.11
CA LEU A 9 -26.42 -51.89 -42.67
C LEU A 9 -25.05 -51.21 -42.90
N ALA A 10 -24.91 -50.45 -43.99
CA ALA A 10 -23.70 -49.69 -44.29
C ALA A 10 -23.50 -48.48 -43.35
N SER A 11 -24.59 -47.82 -42.92
CA SER A 11 -24.52 -46.73 -41.91
C SER A 11 -24.20 -47.24 -40.51
N LEU A 12 -24.56 -48.48 -40.17
CA LEU A 12 -24.26 -49.09 -38.88
C LEU A 12 -22.78 -49.54 -38.77
N PHE A 13 -22.12 -49.83 -39.90
CA PHE A 13 -20.70 -50.20 -39.93
C PHE A 13 -19.75 -48.99 -39.88
N GLY A 14 -20.20 -47.81 -40.31
CA GLY A 14 -19.42 -46.55 -40.24
C GLY A 14 -19.27 -45.96 -38.83
N LEU A 15 -20.13 -46.36 -37.88
CA LEU A 15 -20.10 -45.89 -36.49
C LEU A 15 -19.07 -46.63 -35.61
N MET A 16 -18.46 -47.71 -36.11
CA MET A 16 -17.44 -48.47 -35.39
C MET A 16 -16.00 -48.03 -35.69
N LEU A 17 -15.82 -47.00 -36.54
CA LEU A 17 -14.55 -46.26 -36.66
C LEU A 17 -14.51 -45.04 -35.73
N SER A 18 -15.03 -45.21 -34.52
CA SER A 18 -14.70 -44.29 -33.43
C SER A 18 -13.19 -44.31 -33.27
N CYS A 19 -12.57 -43.16 -33.52
CA CYS A 19 -11.17 -42.93 -33.26
C CYS A 19 -10.94 -43.19 -31.77
N LYS A 20 -10.53 -44.41 -31.42
CA LYS A 20 -10.01 -44.70 -30.09
C LYS A 20 -8.77 -43.83 -29.96
N LYS A 21 -8.91 -42.65 -29.35
CA LYS A 21 -7.78 -42.02 -28.69
C LYS A 21 -7.32 -43.05 -27.67
N SER A 22 -6.25 -43.76 -27.99
CA SER A 22 -5.51 -44.53 -27.01
C SER A 22 -5.02 -43.52 -25.99
N GLU A 23 -5.74 -43.38 -24.87
CA GLU A 23 -5.20 -42.65 -23.75
C GLU A 23 -3.96 -43.39 -23.30
N ASN A 24 -2.82 -42.74 -23.49
CA ASN A 24 -1.55 -43.28 -23.06
C ASN A 24 -1.49 -43.16 -21.54
N LEU A 25 -2.02 -44.18 -20.85
CA LEU A 25 -2.07 -44.31 -19.40
C LEU A 25 -0.67 -44.43 -18.76
N ASN A 26 0.39 -44.50 -19.58
CA ASN A 26 1.80 -44.46 -19.17
C ASN A 26 2.37 -43.02 -19.13
N LYS A 27 1.52 -41.98 -19.15
CA LYS A 27 1.99 -40.64 -18.76
C LYS A 27 2.20 -40.63 -17.26
N GLU A 28 3.40 -40.24 -16.84
CA GLU A 28 3.67 -39.89 -15.45
C GLU A 28 2.61 -38.89 -14.99
N ILE A 29 1.91 -39.23 -13.90
CA ILE A 29 0.88 -38.35 -13.34
C ILE A 29 1.63 -37.29 -12.52
N VAL A 30 2.14 -36.29 -13.22
CA VAL A 30 2.83 -35.14 -12.62
C VAL A 30 1.86 -34.34 -11.74
N GLY A 31 2.31 -34.00 -10.53
CA GLY A 31 1.57 -33.10 -9.64
C GLY A 31 0.61 -33.76 -8.67
N LEU A 32 0.77 -35.06 -8.35
CA LEU A 32 0.09 -35.74 -7.23
C LEU A 32 0.97 -35.86 -5.97
N GLY A 33 2.10 -35.14 -5.91
CA GLY A 33 3.05 -35.17 -4.80
C GLY A 33 4.02 -36.35 -4.88
N GLY A 34 5.11 -36.30 -4.09
CA GLY A 34 6.17 -37.32 -4.10
C GLY A 34 7.29 -37.13 -5.14
N ASP A 35 7.18 -36.10 -5.99
CA ASP A 35 8.18 -35.76 -6.98
C ASP A 35 9.46 -35.21 -6.33
N SER A 36 10.63 -35.71 -6.76
CA SER A 36 11.94 -35.16 -6.38
C SER A 36 12.45 -34.20 -7.44
N TRP A 37 12.90 -33.02 -7.02
CA TRP A 37 13.38 -31.98 -7.93
C TRP A 37 14.80 -31.56 -7.55
N GLU A 38 15.65 -31.31 -8.55
CA GLU A 38 16.92 -30.65 -8.31
C GLU A 38 16.69 -29.19 -7.87
N GLN A 39 17.49 -28.72 -6.91
CA GLN A 39 17.41 -27.34 -6.43
C GLN A 39 17.92 -26.36 -7.49
N GLY A 40 17.01 -25.55 -8.03
CA GLY A 40 17.31 -24.47 -8.95
C GLY A 40 17.69 -23.16 -8.25
N THR A 41 17.98 -22.12 -9.06
CA THR A 41 18.32 -20.78 -8.57
C THR A 41 17.23 -20.18 -7.68
N LEU A 42 15.95 -20.38 -8.04
CA LEU A 42 14.81 -19.90 -7.27
C LEU A 42 14.74 -20.57 -5.88
N ASP A 43 14.99 -21.87 -5.79
CA ASP A 43 14.95 -22.58 -4.51
C ASP A 43 16.03 -22.07 -3.54
N LYS A 44 17.25 -21.85 -4.07
CA LYS A 44 18.35 -21.27 -3.29
C LYS A 44 18.01 -19.87 -2.82
N TRP A 45 17.41 -19.05 -3.70
CA TRP A 45 16.98 -17.70 -3.34
C TRP A 45 15.91 -17.70 -2.26
N LEU A 46 14.89 -18.56 -2.36
CA LEU A 46 13.85 -18.72 -1.33
C LEU A 46 14.43 -19.22 -0.01
N PHE A 47 15.36 -20.18 -0.06
CA PHE A 47 16.03 -20.69 1.13
C PHE A 47 16.79 -19.58 1.86
N THR A 48 17.65 -18.84 1.17
CA THR A 48 18.46 -17.76 1.75
C THR A 48 17.62 -16.58 2.25
N ASN A 49 16.51 -16.25 1.59
CA ASN A 49 15.72 -15.06 1.95
C ASN A 49 14.57 -15.33 2.92
N PHE A 50 14.12 -16.58 3.06
CA PHE A 50 12.94 -16.94 3.87
C PHE A 50 13.23 -18.07 4.85
N THR A 51 13.74 -19.20 4.36
CA THR A 51 13.88 -20.40 5.18
C THR A 51 14.98 -20.26 6.22
N GLU A 52 16.20 -19.93 5.80
CA GLU A 52 17.34 -19.74 6.68
C GLU A 52 17.13 -18.61 7.72
N PRO A 53 16.68 -17.40 7.33
CA PRO A 53 16.53 -16.31 8.29
C PRO A 53 15.26 -16.40 9.16
N TYR A 54 14.17 -17.04 8.71
CA TYR A 54 12.87 -16.94 9.39
C TYR A 54 12.16 -18.27 9.63
N ASN A 55 12.72 -19.38 9.15
CA ASN A 55 12.09 -20.70 9.14
C ASN A 55 10.73 -20.68 8.40
N ILE A 56 10.69 -19.94 7.29
CA ILE A 56 9.54 -19.83 6.40
C ILE A 56 9.83 -20.65 5.15
N ASN A 57 9.02 -21.67 4.91
CA ASN A 57 9.04 -22.47 3.69
C ASN A 57 8.09 -21.86 2.65
N VAL A 58 8.55 -21.73 1.40
CA VAL A 58 7.74 -21.21 0.29
C VAL A 58 7.55 -22.30 -0.76
N LYS A 59 6.39 -22.93 -0.75
CA LYS A 59 6.01 -24.01 -1.67
C LYS A 59 5.33 -23.42 -2.91
N TYR A 60 6.07 -23.40 -4.02
CA TYR A 60 5.54 -22.99 -5.34
C TYR A 60 5.42 -24.16 -6.32
N ARG A 61 6.10 -25.29 -6.07
CA ARG A 61 5.93 -26.49 -6.88
C ARG A 61 4.56 -27.08 -6.61
N TRP A 62 3.87 -27.44 -7.69
CA TRP A 62 2.51 -27.92 -7.62
C TRP A 62 2.43 -29.28 -6.93
N ASP A 63 1.49 -29.40 -6.01
CA ASP A 63 1.17 -30.64 -5.31
C ASP A 63 -0.35 -30.69 -5.14
N GLY A 64 -1.02 -31.45 -6.00
CA GLY A 64 -2.47 -31.56 -6.05
C GLY A 64 -3.10 -32.04 -4.74
N THR A 65 -2.34 -32.70 -3.87
CA THR A 65 -2.83 -33.21 -2.58
C THR A 65 -3.02 -32.11 -1.53
N GLU A 66 -2.44 -30.93 -1.73
CA GLU A 66 -2.52 -29.80 -0.80
C GLU A 66 -3.80 -28.98 -0.94
N TYR A 67 -4.60 -29.25 -1.99
CA TYR A 67 -5.70 -28.41 -2.41
C TYR A 67 -7.05 -29.12 -2.32
N ASP A 68 -8.11 -28.34 -2.16
CA ASP A 68 -9.47 -28.85 -2.28
C ASP A 68 -9.74 -29.28 -3.72
N ASN A 69 -9.88 -30.59 -3.92
CA ASN A 69 -10.15 -31.21 -5.23
C ASN A 69 -11.49 -30.77 -5.85
N SER A 70 -12.37 -30.11 -5.08
CA SER A 70 -13.59 -29.49 -5.61
C SER A 70 -13.33 -28.16 -6.33
N LYS A 71 -12.11 -27.61 -6.21
CA LYS A 71 -11.73 -26.31 -6.79
C LYS A 71 -10.91 -26.50 -8.06
N THR A 72 -11.15 -25.63 -9.04
CA THR A 72 -10.31 -25.54 -10.25
C THR A 72 -9.17 -24.57 -10.01
N LEU A 73 -8.01 -25.11 -9.63
CA LEU A 73 -6.81 -24.33 -9.33
C LEU A 73 -5.68 -24.65 -10.32
N THR A 74 -4.85 -23.66 -10.63
CA THR A 74 -3.71 -23.82 -11.54
C THR A 74 -2.37 -23.62 -10.83
N PRO A 75 -1.29 -24.29 -11.27
CA PRO A 75 0.07 -24.02 -10.78
C PRO A 75 0.49 -22.54 -10.95
N PRO A 76 1.31 -22.01 -10.02
CA PRO A 76 1.91 -20.70 -10.19
C PRO A 76 2.97 -20.73 -11.31
N MET A 77 3.04 -19.66 -12.09
CA MET A 77 4.12 -19.43 -13.05
C MET A 77 5.41 -19.12 -12.30
N VAL A 78 6.48 -19.87 -12.57
CA VAL A 78 7.76 -19.81 -11.84
C VAL A 78 8.39 -18.41 -11.89
N ASP A 79 8.27 -17.72 -13.03
CA ASP A 79 8.78 -16.36 -13.22
C ASP A 79 8.02 -15.29 -12.41
N LYS A 80 6.83 -15.62 -11.88
CA LYS A 80 6.04 -14.74 -10.99
C LYS A 80 6.36 -14.95 -9.51
N VAL A 81 6.96 -16.08 -9.14
CA VAL A 81 7.23 -16.44 -7.74
C VAL A 81 8.22 -15.48 -7.09
N GLN A 82 9.42 -15.31 -7.66
CA GLN A 82 10.42 -14.42 -7.05
C GLN A 82 9.94 -12.97 -6.96
N PRO A 83 9.37 -12.34 -8.02
CA PRO A 83 8.84 -10.99 -7.92
C PRO A 83 7.80 -10.80 -6.81
N LEU A 84 6.90 -11.77 -6.64
CA LEU A 84 5.91 -11.75 -5.57
C LEU A 84 6.58 -11.81 -4.20
N MET A 85 7.48 -12.77 -4.02
CA MET A 85 8.14 -12.98 -2.73
C MET A 85 9.07 -11.83 -2.37
N GLU A 86 9.69 -11.14 -3.33
CA GLU A 86 10.43 -9.90 -3.07
C GLU A 86 9.53 -8.80 -2.45
N VAL A 87 8.27 -8.69 -2.90
CA VAL A 87 7.29 -7.77 -2.29
C VAL A 87 6.85 -8.24 -0.91
N VAL A 88 6.58 -9.54 -0.73
CA VAL A 88 6.26 -10.14 0.57
C VAL A 88 7.37 -9.87 1.58
N LYS A 89 8.63 -10.04 1.19
CA LYS A 89 9.78 -9.75 2.04
C LYS A 89 9.89 -8.27 2.35
N SER A 90 9.93 -7.41 1.32
CA SER A 90 10.24 -5.98 1.49
C SER A 90 9.11 -5.19 2.14
N VAL A 91 7.85 -5.58 1.97
CA VAL A 91 6.69 -4.82 2.45
C VAL A 91 6.04 -5.42 3.70
N TRP A 92 6.20 -6.73 3.95
CA TRP A 92 5.71 -7.36 5.17
C TRP A 92 6.84 -7.75 6.13
N ILE A 93 7.79 -8.60 5.74
CA ILE A 93 8.79 -9.11 6.67
C ILE A 93 9.73 -8.00 7.19
N ASP A 94 10.32 -7.23 6.27
CA ASP A 94 11.36 -6.27 6.61
C ASP A 94 10.85 -5.11 7.50
N PRO A 95 9.64 -4.54 7.28
CA PRO A 95 9.08 -3.53 8.17
C PRO A 95 8.87 -4.01 9.60
N TYR A 96 8.32 -5.21 9.80
CA TYR A 96 8.14 -5.78 11.13
C TYR A 96 9.47 -6.17 11.77
N ALA A 97 10.43 -6.70 11.00
CA ALA A 97 11.76 -7.01 11.51
C ALA A 97 12.52 -5.74 11.93
N ALA A 98 12.34 -4.62 11.23
CA ALA A 98 12.94 -3.34 11.59
C ALA A 98 12.29 -2.73 12.85
N GLU A 99 11.02 -2.99 13.09
CA GLU A 99 10.27 -2.41 14.22
C GLU A 99 10.35 -3.28 15.50
N ALA A 100 10.28 -4.60 15.36
CA ALA A 100 10.20 -5.56 16.48
C ALA A 100 11.41 -6.51 16.56
N GLY A 101 12.36 -6.41 15.63
CA GLY A 101 13.51 -7.30 15.53
C GLY A 101 13.20 -8.61 14.78
N GLN A 102 14.23 -9.26 14.25
CA GLN A 102 14.06 -10.50 13.47
C GLN A 102 13.43 -11.66 14.26
N ASN A 103 13.67 -11.71 15.58
CA ASN A 103 13.11 -12.76 16.44
C ASN A 103 11.58 -12.70 16.49
N PHE A 104 10.98 -11.51 16.31
CA PHE A 104 9.54 -11.36 16.22
C PHE A 104 8.98 -12.13 15.02
N ILE A 105 9.58 -11.94 13.83
CA ILE A 105 9.21 -12.68 12.62
C ILE A 105 9.45 -14.18 12.79
N LYS A 106 10.63 -14.60 13.27
CA LYS A 106 10.95 -16.02 13.50
C LYS A 106 9.91 -16.69 14.40
N LYS A 107 9.42 -15.98 15.42
CA LYS A 107 8.45 -16.51 16.37
C LYS A 107 7.04 -16.58 15.79
N TYR A 108 6.54 -15.50 15.19
CA TYR A 108 5.12 -15.36 14.87
C TYR A 108 4.76 -15.55 13.39
N ALA A 109 5.71 -15.44 12.47
CA ALA A 109 5.37 -15.55 11.04
C ALA A 109 4.88 -16.96 10.69
N PRO A 110 3.94 -17.08 9.72
CA PRO A 110 3.53 -18.35 9.14
C PRO A 110 4.73 -19.18 8.69
N LYS A 111 4.69 -20.50 8.92
CA LYS A 111 5.81 -21.40 8.59
C LYS A 111 5.79 -21.88 7.16
N ASN A 112 4.63 -21.85 6.51
CA ASN A 112 4.49 -22.26 5.13
C ASN A 112 3.70 -21.23 4.33
N TYR A 113 4.26 -20.82 3.20
CA TYR A 113 3.54 -20.16 2.12
C TYR A 113 3.27 -21.17 1.02
N ILE A 114 2.02 -21.30 0.61
CA ILE A 114 1.62 -22.08 -0.57
C ILE A 114 1.21 -21.12 -1.66
N LEU A 115 1.80 -21.24 -2.85
CA LEU A 115 1.54 -20.34 -3.97
C LEU A 115 0.65 -21.02 -5.01
N VAL A 116 -0.45 -20.35 -5.37
CA VAL A 116 -1.43 -20.84 -6.35
C VAL A 116 -1.59 -19.82 -7.48
N GLY A 117 -1.53 -20.31 -8.72
CA GLY A 117 -1.52 -19.45 -9.91
C GLY A 117 -2.84 -18.74 -10.17
N SER A 118 -3.97 -19.40 -9.89
CA SER A 118 -5.32 -18.89 -10.14
C SER A 118 -6.00 -18.36 -8.88
N LEU A 119 -7.11 -17.65 -9.04
CA LEU A 119 -8.06 -17.36 -7.96
C LEU A 119 -8.76 -18.65 -7.50
N GLN A 120 -9.17 -18.67 -6.23
CA GLN A 120 -10.12 -19.66 -5.73
C GLN A 120 -11.52 -19.04 -5.65
N TYR A 121 -12.49 -19.66 -6.31
CA TYR A 121 -13.90 -19.24 -6.25
C TYR A 121 -14.66 -20.05 -5.20
N ASN A 122 -15.47 -19.35 -4.41
CA ASN A 122 -16.32 -19.95 -3.38
C ASN A 122 -17.75 -20.15 -3.87
N ALA A 123 -18.48 -21.04 -3.20
CA ALA A 123 -19.93 -21.13 -3.37
C ALA A 123 -20.55 -19.77 -2.99
N GLY A 124 -21.33 -19.17 -3.90
CA GLY A 124 -21.87 -17.81 -3.71
C GLY A 124 -21.09 -16.70 -4.44
N GLY A 125 -20.06 -17.02 -5.21
CA GLY A 125 -19.41 -16.09 -6.15
C GLY A 125 -18.33 -15.18 -5.57
N THR A 126 -18.02 -15.30 -4.27
CA THR A 126 -16.86 -14.63 -3.66
C THR A 126 -15.55 -15.33 -4.04
N VAL A 127 -14.43 -14.63 -3.90
CA VAL A 127 -13.08 -15.18 -4.16
C VAL A 127 -12.26 -15.24 -2.89
N THR A 128 -11.59 -16.36 -2.65
CA THR A 128 -10.56 -16.47 -1.61
C THR A 128 -9.22 -16.02 -2.20
N LEU A 129 -8.63 -15.01 -1.58
CA LEU A 129 -7.37 -14.39 -2.02
C LEU A 129 -6.17 -14.85 -1.20
N GLY A 130 -6.46 -15.35 0.00
CA GLY A 130 -5.64 -16.26 0.77
C GLY A 130 -6.41 -16.78 1.97
N GLU A 131 -5.86 -17.79 2.61
CA GLU A 131 -6.45 -18.47 3.77
C GLU A 131 -5.30 -18.92 4.67
N ALA A 132 -5.47 -18.78 6.00
CA ALA A 132 -4.52 -19.34 6.96
C ALA A 132 -5.07 -20.55 7.72
N GLY A 133 -4.41 -21.69 7.56
CA GLY A 133 -4.69 -22.89 8.34
C GLY A 133 -4.01 -22.81 9.71
N GLY A 134 -4.73 -22.33 10.73
CA GLY A 134 -4.30 -22.38 12.13
C GLY A 134 -2.95 -21.71 12.41
N GLY A 135 -2.62 -20.64 11.68
CA GLY A 135 -1.39 -19.86 11.84
C GLY A 135 -0.10 -20.51 11.31
N VAL A 136 -0.16 -21.73 10.80
CA VAL A 136 1.03 -22.47 10.32
C VAL A 136 1.25 -22.28 8.81
N LYS A 137 0.17 -22.08 8.05
CA LYS A 137 0.16 -22.12 6.59
C LYS A 137 -0.66 -20.96 6.04
N VAL A 138 -0.10 -20.18 5.12
CA VAL A 138 -0.80 -19.13 4.35
C VAL A 138 -0.78 -19.50 2.87
N THR A 139 -1.95 -19.56 2.25
CA THR A 139 -2.06 -19.76 0.80
C THR A 139 -2.22 -18.41 0.09
N LEU A 140 -1.40 -18.12 -0.92
CA LEU A 140 -1.51 -16.94 -1.77
C LEU A 140 -2.04 -17.34 -3.15
N PHE A 141 -3.23 -16.85 -3.49
CA PHE A 141 -3.87 -17.11 -4.78
C PHE A 141 -3.52 -16.04 -5.80
N ASN A 142 -3.84 -16.32 -7.07
CA ASN A 142 -3.72 -15.39 -8.19
C ASN A 142 -2.28 -14.94 -8.52
N VAL A 143 -1.28 -15.79 -8.24
CA VAL A 143 0.14 -15.49 -8.47
C VAL A 143 0.43 -15.18 -9.95
N ASN A 144 -0.28 -15.81 -10.88
CA ASN A 144 -0.02 -15.64 -12.32
C ASN A 144 -0.34 -14.23 -12.82
N ASN A 145 -1.26 -13.54 -12.15
CA ASN A 145 -1.65 -12.16 -12.45
C ASN A 145 -0.88 -11.13 -11.62
N PHE A 146 0.15 -11.54 -10.88
CA PHE A 146 0.97 -10.61 -10.11
C PHE A 146 1.83 -9.72 -11.02
N SER A 147 1.77 -8.42 -10.76
CA SER A 147 2.70 -7.43 -11.30
C SER A 147 3.15 -6.50 -10.17
N LYS A 148 4.46 -6.26 -10.08
CA LYS A 148 5.02 -5.29 -9.13
C LYS A 148 4.49 -3.88 -9.35
N THR A 149 4.15 -3.52 -10.58
CA THR A 149 3.65 -2.16 -10.89
C THR A 149 2.17 -1.98 -10.59
N ASP A 150 1.43 -3.07 -10.36
CA ASP A 150 0.01 -3.02 -10.02
C ASP A 150 -0.15 -2.94 -8.50
N ARG A 151 -0.33 -1.70 -8.02
CA ARG A 151 -0.46 -1.42 -6.59
C ARG A 151 -1.69 -2.09 -5.97
N ASP A 152 -2.80 -2.20 -6.69
CA ASP A 152 -4.02 -2.78 -6.14
C ASP A 152 -3.88 -4.29 -5.94
N VAL A 153 -3.21 -4.98 -6.88
CA VAL A 153 -2.85 -6.39 -6.72
C VAL A 153 -1.89 -6.58 -5.53
N ALA A 154 -0.84 -5.76 -5.43
CA ALA A 154 0.11 -5.83 -4.32
C ALA A 154 -0.57 -5.58 -2.96
N LYS A 155 -1.39 -4.52 -2.85
CA LYS A 155 -2.16 -4.20 -1.64
C LYS A 155 -3.06 -5.35 -1.23
N ARG A 156 -3.76 -5.98 -2.16
CA ARG A 156 -4.67 -7.10 -1.87
C ARG A 156 -3.95 -8.29 -1.26
N ILE A 157 -2.79 -8.66 -1.80
CA ILE A 157 -1.95 -9.74 -1.25
C ILE A 157 -1.44 -9.37 0.14
N LEU A 158 -0.94 -8.15 0.30
CA LEU A 158 -0.41 -7.68 1.58
C LEU A 158 -1.51 -7.57 2.64
N LYS A 159 -2.72 -7.14 2.27
CA LYS A 159 -3.88 -7.08 3.16
C LYS A 159 -4.14 -8.46 3.74
N THR A 160 -4.22 -9.48 2.88
CA THR A 160 -4.38 -10.87 3.32
C THR A 160 -3.26 -11.30 4.25
N ILE A 161 -2.00 -11.05 3.90
CA ILE A 161 -0.86 -11.44 4.76
C ILE A 161 -0.93 -10.75 6.13
N HIS A 162 -1.18 -9.45 6.18
CA HIS A 162 -1.30 -8.70 7.43
C HIS A 162 -2.52 -9.14 8.26
N HIS A 163 -3.64 -9.44 7.58
CA HIS A 163 -4.86 -9.92 8.21
C HIS A 163 -4.60 -11.26 8.91
N GLU A 164 -4.08 -12.25 8.19
CA GLU A 164 -3.77 -13.57 8.75
C GLU A 164 -2.69 -13.50 9.83
N PHE A 165 -1.68 -12.65 9.63
CA PHE A 165 -0.66 -12.46 10.65
C PHE A 165 -1.24 -11.86 11.93
N THR A 166 -2.23 -10.98 11.83
CA THR A 166 -2.91 -10.41 12.99
C THR A 166 -3.67 -11.50 13.75
N HIS A 167 -4.32 -12.44 13.06
CA HIS A 167 -4.94 -13.60 13.73
C HIS A 167 -3.92 -14.41 14.54
N ILE A 168 -2.71 -14.65 14.03
CA ILE A 168 -1.65 -15.36 14.77
C ILE A 168 -1.24 -14.60 16.03
N LEU A 169 -1.11 -13.27 15.93
CA LEU A 169 -0.82 -12.44 17.09
C LEU A 169 -1.94 -12.54 18.12
N ASN A 170 -3.19 -12.34 17.69
CA ASN A 170 -4.38 -12.41 18.55
C ASN A 170 -4.52 -13.76 19.27
N GLN A 171 -4.17 -14.87 18.61
CA GLN A 171 -4.16 -16.21 19.22
C GLN A 171 -3.07 -16.39 20.28
N THR A 172 -1.97 -15.63 20.19
CA THR A 172 -0.88 -15.68 21.17
C THR A 172 -1.16 -14.78 22.37
N ILE A 173 -1.60 -13.55 22.11
CA ILE A 173 -1.97 -12.56 23.12
C ILE A 173 -3.29 -11.96 22.66
N ASN A 174 -4.36 -12.22 23.41
CA ASN A 174 -5.69 -11.69 23.07
C ASN A 174 -5.68 -10.16 23.03
N PHE A 175 -6.39 -9.59 22.06
CA PHE A 175 -6.72 -8.18 22.07
C PHE A 175 -7.77 -7.86 23.15
N GLN A 176 -8.02 -6.58 23.36
CA GLN A 176 -8.90 -6.08 24.41
C GLN A 176 -10.34 -6.61 24.23
N LYS A 177 -10.93 -7.21 25.27
CA LYS A 177 -12.31 -7.76 25.25
C LYS A 177 -13.38 -6.68 25.00
N GLU A 178 -13.03 -5.42 25.22
CA GLU A 178 -13.86 -4.26 24.98
C GLU A 178 -14.02 -3.95 23.49
N PHE A 179 -13.14 -4.46 22.62
CA PHE A 179 -13.14 -4.17 21.18
C PHE A 179 -14.48 -4.48 20.50
N PRO A 180 -15.08 -5.68 20.66
CA PRO A 180 -16.41 -5.95 20.11
C PRO A 180 -17.53 -5.06 20.66
N GLN A 181 -17.34 -4.45 21.84
CA GLN A 181 -18.35 -3.57 22.46
C GLN A 181 -18.43 -2.19 21.81
N VAL A 182 -17.51 -1.86 20.88
CA VAL A 182 -17.63 -0.64 20.07
C VAL A 182 -18.77 -0.76 19.06
N THR A 183 -19.04 -1.97 18.53
CA THR A 183 -20.10 -2.24 17.53
C THR A 183 -20.83 -3.55 17.83
N PRO A 184 -21.48 -3.69 19.02
CA PRO A 184 -21.91 -4.98 19.54
C PRO A 184 -23.05 -5.63 18.75
N ALA A 185 -23.95 -4.83 18.18
CA ALA A 185 -25.09 -5.32 17.39
C ALA A 185 -24.76 -5.57 15.91
N GLY A 186 -23.52 -5.30 15.50
CA GLY A 186 -23.12 -5.24 14.10
C GLY A 186 -22.66 -6.57 13.50
N TYR A 187 -22.25 -7.53 14.33
CA TYR A 187 -21.69 -8.79 13.87
C TYR A 187 -22.76 -9.73 13.30
N THR A 188 -22.48 -10.37 12.16
CA THR A 188 -23.42 -11.26 11.48
C THR A 188 -22.74 -12.29 10.57
N ALA A 189 -23.32 -13.49 10.51
CA ALA A 189 -22.94 -14.51 9.54
C ALA A 189 -23.35 -14.17 8.09
N ASP A 190 -24.29 -13.24 7.90
CA ASP A 190 -24.81 -12.80 6.60
C ASP A 190 -24.11 -11.53 6.08
N TRP A 191 -22.83 -11.36 6.46
CA TRP A 191 -22.07 -10.15 6.18
C TRP A 191 -21.97 -9.84 4.69
N ASN A 192 -21.93 -10.88 3.84
CA ASN A 192 -21.77 -10.78 2.39
C ASN A 192 -23.01 -10.22 1.66
N ASN A 193 -24.19 -10.28 2.28
CA ASN A 193 -25.44 -9.74 1.72
C ASN A 193 -25.80 -8.36 2.26
N ARG A 194 -25.03 -7.83 3.23
CA ARG A 194 -25.22 -6.47 3.77
C ARG A 194 -24.32 -5.46 3.08
N THR A 195 -24.90 -4.59 2.26
CA THR A 195 -24.16 -3.50 1.61
C THR A 195 -23.72 -2.42 2.61
N LEU A 196 -22.52 -1.86 2.38
CA LEU A 196 -21.88 -0.78 3.16
C LEU A 196 -22.62 0.58 3.18
N VAL A 197 -23.88 0.66 2.74
CA VAL A 197 -24.57 1.95 2.58
C VAL A 197 -24.93 2.52 3.96
N ASP A 198 -24.57 3.78 4.18
CA ASP A 198 -24.56 4.50 5.47
C ASP A 198 -23.53 4.02 6.52
N GLY A 199 -22.38 3.52 6.07
CA GLY A 199 -21.18 3.46 6.89
C GLY A 199 -21.14 2.30 7.88
N ASN A 200 -21.74 1.18 7.52
CA ASN A 200 -21.50 -0.14 8.11
C ASN A 200 -21.52 -0.20 9.65
N GLY A 201 -22.20 0.72 10.34
CA GLY A 201 -22.27 0.78 11.80
C GLY A 201 -20.93 0.89 12.55
N GLY A 202 -19.85 1.37 11.92
CA GLY A 202 -18.52 1.48 12.56
C GLY A 202 -17.54 0.33 12.24
N PHE A 203 -17.74 -0.38 11.14
CA PHE A 203 -16.81 -1.36 10.58
C PHE A 203 -16.04 -0.80 9.39
N ILE A 204 -14.74 -1.13 9.29
CA ILE A 204 -13.86 -0.61 8.22
C ILE A 204 -14.06 -1.29 6.88
N THR A 205 -14.41 -2.58 6.86
CA THR A 205 -14.84 -3.30 5.66
C THR A 205 -16.14 -4.05 5.91
N GLN A 206 -16.76 -4.55 4.84
CA GLN A 206 -17.97 -5.38 4.95
C GLN A 206 -17.67 -6.67 5.73
N TYR A 207 -16.49 -7.25 5.48
CA TYR A 207 -16.04 -8.51 6.08
C TYR A 207 -15.74 -8.41 7.58
N SER A 208 -15.39 -7.21 8.08
CA SER A 208 -15.30 -6.95 9.53
C SER A 208 -16.57 -7.32 10.32
N GLN A 209 -17.74 -7.39 9.67
CA GLN A 209 -18.97 -7.84 10.34
C GLN A 209 -18.99 -9.34 10.65
N ALA A 210 -18.11 -10.14 10.05
CA ALA A 210 -18.15 -11.59 10.16
C ALA A 210 -17.92 -12.06 11.61
N SER A 211 -16.95 -11.47 12.30
CA SER A 211 -16.68 -11.73 13.72
C SER A 211 -15.78 -10.63 14.33
N PRO A 212 -15.68 -10.54 15.67
CA PRO A 212 -14.74 -9.63 16.31
C PRO A 212 -13.27 -9.85 15.92
N ASP A 213 -12.87 -11.10 15.70
CA ASP A 213 -11.50 -11.44 15.30
C ASP A 213 -11.23 -10.94 13.87
N GLU A 214 -12.19 -11.12 12.95
CA GLU A 214 -12.10 -10.61 11.58
C GLU A 214 -12.08 -9.09 11.55
N ASP A 215 -12.88 -8.42 12.39
CA ASP A 215 -12.88 -6.96 12.50
C ASP A 215 -11.52 -6.42 12.92
N PHE A 216 -10.90 -7.02 13.95
CA PHE A 216 -9.58 -6.60 14.43
C PHE A 216 -8.48 -6.80 13.37
N ALA A 217 -8.51 -7.95 12.67
CA ALA A 217 -7.58 -8.26 11.59
C ALA A 217 -7.78 -7.35 10.35
N GLU A 218 -9.03 -7.01 10.02
CA GLU A 218 -9.36 -6.05 8.96
C GLU A 218 -8.89 -4.65 9.31
N MET A 219 -9.14 -4.17 10.53
CA MET A 219 -8.62 -2.88 11.00
C MET A 219 -7.10 -2.80 10.84
N THR A 220 -6.38 -3.81 11.34
CA THR A 220 -4.92 -3.86 11.24
C THR A 220 -4.42 -3.86 9.80
N SER A 221 -4.96 -4.76 8.97
CA SER A 221 -4.52 -4.91 7.58
C SER A 221 -4.83 -3.69 6.71
N ILE A 222 -6.02 -3.09 6.87
CA ILE A 222 -6.40 -1.87 6.15
C ILE A 222 -5.53 -0.69 6.58
N MET A 223 -5.32 -0.49 7.88
CA MET A 223 -4.44 0.58 8.35
C MET A 223 -3.03 0.44 7.75
N LEU A 224 -2.43 -0.75 7.76
CA LEU A 224 -1.08 -0.95 7.23
C LEU A 224 -1.00 -0.78 5.70
N THR A 225 -1.97 -1.31 4.96
CA THR A 225 -1.92 -1.35 3.48
C THR A 225 -2.41 -0.06 2.80
N GLU A 226 -3.34 0.66 3.42
CA GLU A 226 -3.79 1.97 2.91
C GLU A 226 -2.87 3.12 3.34
N GLY A 227 -2.17 2.95 4.46
CA GLY A 227 -1.39 4.03 5.07
C GLY A 227 -2.28 5.14 5.60
N LYS A 228 -1.67 6.19 6.15
CA LYS A 228 -2.40 7.32 6.75
C LYS A 228 -3.34 7.98 5.75
N ALA A 229 -2.83 8.44 4.62
CA ALA A 229 -3.65 9.18 3.65
C ALA A 229 -4.77 8.34 3.00
N GLY A 230 -4.48 7.07 2.66
CA GLY A 230 -5.50 6.17 2.11
C GLY A 230 -6.61 5.86 3.11
N TYR A 231 -6.22 5.60 4.36
CA TYR A 231 -7.16 5.35 5.45
C TYR A 231 -8.06 6.57 5.71
N GLU A 232 -7.49 7.77 5.80
CA GLU A 232 -8.26 9.01 5.94
C GLU A 232 -9.21 9.25 4.75
N ALA A 233 -8.81 8.90 3.53
CA ALA A 233 -9.66 9.00 2.35
C ALA A 233 -10.87 8.04 2.43
N MET A 234 -10.70 6.84 3.00
CA MET A 234 -11.80 5.91 3.26
C MET A 234 -12.80 6.45 4.29
N LEU A 235 -12.32 7.21 5.28
CA LEU A 235 -13.18 7.76 6.35
C LEU A 235 -13.87 9.07 5.95
N LYS A 236 -13.29 9.86 5.04
CA LYS A 236 -13.84 11.15 4.58
C LYS A 236 -15.34 11.12 4.18
N PRO A 237 -15.86 10.11 3.45
CA PRO A 237 -17.28 10.07 3.07
C PRO A 237 -18.22 9.58 4.18
N LEU A 238 -17.72 9.13 5.33
CA LEU A 238 -18.53 8.52 6.38
C LEU A 238 -19.11 9.57 7.35
N THR A 239 -20.17 9.20 8.06
CA THR A 239 -20.79 10.06 9.09
C THR A 239 -19.93 10.13 10.35
N ALA A 240 -20.02 11.24 11.09
CA ALA A 240 -19.21 11.45 12.30
C ALA A 240 -19.33 10.32 13.36
N PRO A 241 -20.53 9.75 13.65
CA PRO A 241 -20.64 8.63 14.59
C PRO A 241 -19.92 7.36 14.12
N VAL A 242 -19.98 7.06 12.82
CA VAL A 242 -19.28 5.92 12.21
C VAL A 242 -17.76 6.12 12.30
N VAL A 243 -17.28 7.31 11.96
CA VAL A 243 -15.86 7.65 12.07
C VAL A 243 -15.40 7.52 13.53
N ALA A 244 -16.18 8.01 14.50
CA ALA A 244 -15.84 7.90 15.91
C ALA A 244 -15.66 6.43 16.37
N ALA A 245 -16.57 5.54 15.97
CA ALA A 245 -16.47 4.11 16.27
C ALA A 245 -15.20 3.48 15.65
N ILE A 246 -14.92 3.79 14.38
CA ILE A 246 -13.71 3.31 13.69
C ILE A 246 -12.44 3.86 14.37
N ARG A 247 -12.44 5.11 14.83
CA ARG A 247 -11.30 5.68 15.58
C ARG A 247 -11.07 5.00 16.91
N THR A 248 -12.13 4.69 17.66
CA THR A 248 -12.02 3.92 18.90
C THR A 248 -11.35 2.57 18.63
N LYS A 249 -11.78 1.84 17.58
CA LYS A 249 -11.14 0.57 17.19
C LYS A 249 -9.68 0.75 16.77
N GLN A 250 -9.38 1.79 15.98
CA GLN A 250 -8.02 2.14 15.59
C GLN A 250 -7.12 2.34 16.80
N ASP A 251 -7.56 3.12 17.79
CA ASP A 251 -6.78 3.35 19.02
C ASP A 251 -6.54 2.06 19.80
N MET A 252 -7.53 1.15 19.83
CA MET A 252 -7.39 -0.15 20.45
C MET A 252 -6.37 -1.04 19.73
N VAL A 253 -6.35 -1.05 18.39
CA VAL A 253 -5.33 -1.74 17.59
C VAL A 253 -3.94 -1.18 17.89
N VAL A 254 -3.76 0.14 17.84
CA VAL A 254 -2.46 0.79 18.12
C VAL A 254 -1.99 0.46 19.54
N ASN A 255 -2.89 0.54 20.53
CA ASN A 255 -2.58 0.22 21.91
C ASN A 255 -2.22 -1.26 22.10
N TYR A 256 -2.92 -2.17 21.41
CA TYR A 256 -2.62 -3.60 21.45
C TYR A 256 -1.22 -3.90 20.93
N PHE A 257 -0.87 -3.41 19.73
CA PHE A 257 0.47 -3.61 19.17
C PHE A 257 1.56 -3.05 20.08
N LYS A 258 1.30 -1.89 20.70
CA LYS A 258 2.25 -1.27 21.61
C LYS A 258 2.43 -2.04 22.91
N GLN A 259 1.33 -2.42 23.57
CA GLN A 259 1.37 -3.06 24.89
C GLN A 259 1.76 -4.55 24.82
N SER A 260 1.24 -5.26 23.82
CA SER A 260 1.46 -6.71 23.68
C SER A 260 2.80 -7.06 23.02
N TYR A 261 3.28 -6.21 22.10
CA TYR A 261 4.45 -6.52 21.26
C TYR A 261 5.51 -5.42 21.21
N GLY A 262 5.31 -4.29 21.90
CA GLY A 262 6.27 -3.17 21.90
C GLY A 262 6.32 -2.37 20.59
N ILE A 263 5.51 -2.73 19.60
CA ILE A 263 5.51 -2.18 18.23
C ILE A 263 4.88 -0.79 18.24
N ASP A 264 5.59 0.20 17.68
CA ASP A 264 4.98 1.48 17.31
C ASP A 264 4.23 1.31 15.97
N PHE A 265 2.90 1.24 16.05
CA PHE A 265 2.07 0.90 14.90
C PHE A 265 2.19 1.91 13.75
N TYR A 266 2.28 3.21 14.06
CA TYR A 266 2.38 4.23 13.01
C TYR A 266 3.77 4.25 12.37
N THR A 267 4.82 3.95 13.14
CA THR A 267 6.15 3.74 12.58
C THR A 267 6.17 2.50 11.66
N LEU A 268 5.55 1.39 12.08
CA LEU A 268 5.36 0.21 11.24
C LEU A 268 4.58 0.54 9.96
N GLN A 269 3.45 1.26 10.07
CA GLN A 269 2.63 1.70 8.93
C GLN A 269 3.47 2.51 7.93
N ASN A 270 4.27 3.47 8.40
CA ASN A 270 5.14 4.27 7.55
C ASN A 270 6.22 3.44 6.86
N ARG A 271 6.81 2.44 7.54
CA ARG A 271 7.77 1.51 6.92
C ARG A 271 7.12 0.66 5.83
N VAL A 272 5.93 0.13 6.09
CA VAL A 272 5.13 -0.63 5.11
C VAL A 272 4.82 0.25 3.89
N GLN A 273 4.35 1.48 4.10
CA GLN A 273 4.02 2.41 3.01
C GLN A 273 5.25 2.86 2.23
N ALA A 274 6.38 3.11 2.90
CA ALA A 274 7.62 3.44 2.22
C ALA A 274 8.08 2.30 1.28
N ALA A 275 8.08 1.06 1.77
CA ALA A 275 8.44 -0.11 0.96
C ALA A 275 7.43 -0.35 -0.17
N LEU A 276 6.12 -0.18 0.10
CA LEU A 276 5.09 -0.31 -0.92
C LEU A 276 5.22 0.77 -1.99
N ASN A 277 5.53 2.02 -1.62
CA ASN A 277 5.75 3.12 -2.56
C ASN A 277 7.03 2.96 -3.40
N GLN A 278 8.01 2.18 -2.94
CA GLN A 278 9.19 1.82 -3.75
C GLN A 278 8.88 0.76 -4.81
N ASN A 279 8.03 -0.20 -4.48
CA ASN A 279 7.67 -1.30 -5.39
C ASN A 279 6.51 -0.93 -6.34
N SER A 280 5.49 -0.25 -5.82
CA SER A 280 4.24 0.12 -6.50
C SER A 280 3.82 1.55 -6.10
N PRO A 281 4.43 2.59 -6.69
CA PRO A 281 4.26 3.97 -6.23
C PRO A 281 2.81 4.46 -6.26
N SER A 282 2.40 5.17 -5.21
CA SER A 282 1.22 6.05 -5.24
C SER A 282 1.66 7.51 -5.23
N LEU A 283 1.04 8.35 -6.05
CA LEU A 283 1.37 9.77 -6.07
C LEU A 283 0.63 10.52 -4.96
N PRO A 284 1.32 11.36 -4.16
CA PRO A 284 0.66 12.18 -3.16
C PRO A 284 -0.42 13.11 -3.73
N SER A 285 -0.33 13.49 -5.02
CA SER A 285 -1.34 14.31 -5.70
C SER A 285 -2.73 13.68 -5.75
N THR A 286 -2.86 12.37 -5.50
CA THR A 286 -4.15 11.71 -5.30
C THR A 286 -4.88 12.26 -4.06
N TYR A 287 -4.14 12.69 -3.04
CA TYR A 287 -4.69 13.20 -1.78
C TYR A 287 -4.50 14.70 -1.61
N LEU A 288 -3.39 15.25 -2.11
CA LEU A 288 -3.00 16.65 -2.02
C LEU A 288 -3.41 17.41 -3.29
N ALA A 289 -4.54 18.10 -3.22
CA ALA A 289 -5.07 18.90 -4.33
C ALA A 289 -6.11 19.90 -3.83
N PHE A 290 -6.49 20.86 -4.68
CA PHE A 290 -7.65 21.70 -4.40
C PHE A 290 -8.92 20.84 -4.27
N GLY A 291 -9.64 20.99 -3.16
CA GLY A 291 -10.79 20.13 -2.83
C GLY A 291 -10.42 18.68 -2.43
N GLY A 292 -9.13 18.37 -2.36
CA GLY A 292 -8.58 17.06 -2.00
C GLY A 292 -8.81 16.67 -0.55
N LEU A 293 -8.12 15.62 -0.11
CA LEU A 293 -8.08 15.26 1.30
C LEU A 293 -7.20 16.22 2.10
N TYR A 294 -6.12 16.68 1.48
CA TYR A 294 -5.18 17.66 2.00
C TYR A 294 -5.05 18.81 1.01
N THR A 295 -4.86 20.02 1.53
CA THR A 295 -4.74 21.25 0.72
C THR A 295 -3.48 22.05 1.05
N THR A 296 -2.69 21.64 2.04
CA THR A 296 -1.48 22.36 2.43
C THR A 296 -0.30 21.41 2.65
N VAL A 297 0.90 21.93 2.39
CA VAL A 297 2.18 21.39 2.86
C VAL A 297 2.91 22.53 3.54
N THR A 298 3.21 22.39 4.83
CA THR A 298 3.71 23.48 5.69
C THR A 298 5.02 23.12 6.35
N GLY A 299 5.68 24.11 6.97
CA GLY A 299 6.91 23.88 7.73
C GLY A 299 8.11 23.49 6.85
N ILE A 300 8.09 23.87 5.58
CA ILE A 300 9.20 23.56 4.66
C ILE A 300 10.33 24.55 4.96
N SER A 301 11.41 24.04 5.54
CA SER A 301 12.66 24.76 5.78
C SER A 301 13.81 23.76 5.97
N PRO A 302 15.08 24.21 5.91
CA PRO A 302 16.23 23.39 6.28
C PRO A 302 16.23 22.87 7.72
N ASP A 303 15.46 23.50 8.63
CA ASP A 303 15.33 23.04 10.02
C ASP A 303 14.51 21.74 10.13
N LEU A 304 13.65 21.46 9.14
CA LEU A 304 13.01 20.16 8.99
C LEU A 304 14.04 19.16 8.44
N ALA A 305 14.63 18.35 9.32
CA ALA A 305 15.71 17.44 8.96
C ALA A 305 15.36 16.51 7.79
N GLY A 306 16.32 16.37 6.86
CA GLY A 306 16.21 15.48 5.70
C GLY A 306 15.95 16.17 4.37
N GLN A 307 15.82 17.50 4.32
CA GLN A 307 15.79 18.24 3.05
C GLN A 307 17.04 17.95 2.19
N SER A 308 16.91 18.08 0.87
CA SER A 308 18.08 17.96 -0.01
C SER A 308 19.11 19.06 0.23
N ALA A 309 20.37 18.76 -0.08
CA ALA A 309 21.45 19.74 -0.05
C ALA A 309 21.22 20.88 -1.07
N ASP A 310 20.68 20.55 -2.25
CA ASP A 310 20.33 21.53 -3.29
C ASP A 310 19.25 22.51 -2.79
N PHE A 311 18.13 22.01 -2.27
CA PHE A 311 17.09 22.87 -1.71
C PHE A 311 17.60 23.70 -0.51
N THR A 312 18.43 23.12 0.35
CA THR A 312 19.01 23.83 1.50
C THR A 312 19.85 25.03 1.03
N THR A 313 20.65 24.85 -0.02
CA THR A 313 21.41 25.95 -0.65
C THR A 313 20.49 27.04 -1.21
N VAL A 314 19.43 26.64 -1.93
CA VAL A 314 18.43 27.56 -2.50
C VAL A 314 17.73 28.36 -1.40
N PHE A 315 17.28 27.69 -0.34
CA PHE A 315 16.59 28.33 0.78
C PHE A 315 17.51 29.29 1.53
N ASN A 316 18.77 28.90 1.79
CA ASN A 316 19.74 29.78 2.45
C ASN A 316 20.10 30.99 1.59
N THR A 317 20.17 30.83 0.27
CA THR A 317 20.38 31.95 -0.66
C THR A 317 19.21 32.94 -0.59
N ALA A 318 17.96 32.44 -0.57
CA ALA A 318 16.78 33.26 -0.38
C ALA A 318 16.73 33.91 1.01
N LYS A 319 17.20 33.22 2.06
CA LYS A 319 17.31 33.77 3.41
C LYS A 319 18.27 34.96 3.46
N THR A 320 19.44 34.84 2.82
CA THR A 320 20.41 35.95 2.69
C THR A 320 19.85 37.09 1.86
N GLY A 321 19.24 36.80 0.70
CA GLY A 321 18.63 37.81 -0.15
C GLY A 321 17.52 38.59 0.57
N LEU A 322 16.66 37.89 1.32
CA LEU A 322 15.61 38.52 2.13
C LEU A 322 16.18 39.36 3.27
N SER A 323 17.26 38.91 3.92
CA SER A 323 17.97 39.68 4.95
C SER A 323 18.53 41.01 4.41
N GLY A 324 18.99 41.02 3.15
CA GLY A 324 19.38 42.25 2.46
C GLY A 324 18.24 43.26 2.30
N LEU A 325 16.98 42.82 2.35
CA LEU A 325 15.81 43.68 2.35
C LEU A 325 15.48 44.08 3.78
N SER A 326 16.18 45.09 4.29
CA SER A 326 15.92 45.70 5.60
C SER A 326 15.94 44.69 6.77
N GLY A 327 16.86 43.73 6.79
CA GLY A 327 17.05 42.81 7.91
C GLY A 327 15.92 41.81 8.14
N ARG A 328 15.08 41.54 7.14
CA ARG A 328 14.00 40.55 7.23
C ARG A 328 14.55 39.14 7.40
N VAL A 329 13.82 38.27 8.09
CA VAL A 329 14.28 36.89 8.37
C VAL A 329 13.32 35.87 7.76
N LEU A 330 13.81 35.05 6.82
CA LEU A 330 13.04 33.94 6.26
C LEU A 330 12.92 32.82 7.29
N SER A 331 11.68 32.44 7.63
CA SER A 331 11.38 31.40 8.61
C SER A 331 11.09 30.06 7.94
N SER A 332 10.07 30.02 7.07
CA SER A 332 9.64 28.79 6.38
C SER A 332 8.81 29.13 5.16
N ILE A 333 8.60 28.12 4.31
CA ILE A 333 7.65 28.19 3.21
C ILE A 333 6.56 27.13 3.35
N SER A 334 5.44 27.36 2.68
CA SER A 334 4.34 26.40 2.55
C SER A 334 3.85 26.36 1.09
N LEU A 335 3.32 25.21 0.68
CA LEU A 335 2.54 25.06 -0.55
C LEU A 335 1.06 24.98 -0.18
N ILE A 336 0.22 25.79 -0.83
CA ILE A 336 -1.22 25.85 -0.57
C ILE A 336 -1.98 25.62 -1.88
N TYR A 337 -2.87 24.64 -1.89
CA TYR A 337 -3.71 24.24 -3.02
C TYR A 337 -5.10 24.84 -2.86
N GLY A 338 -5.17 26.18 -2.84
CA GLY A 338 -6.38 26.94 -2.53
C GLY A 338 -7.34 27.14 -3.72
N ALA A 339 -6.90 26.85 -4.95
CA ALA A 339 -7.71 26.99 -6.16
C ALA A 339 -7.35 25.93 -7.20
N ALA A 340 -8.33 25.57 -8.04
CA ALA A 340 -8.13 24.58 -9.11
C ALA A 340 -7.04 25.05 -10.08
N GLY A 341 -6.11 24.14 -10.42
CA GLY A 341 -5.00 24.43 -11.34
C GLY A 341 -3.95 25.40 -10.79
N GLN A 342 -3.99 25.73 -9.49
CA GLN A 342 -3.05 26.66 -8.87
C GLN A 342 -2.43 26.10 -7.59
N VAL A 343 -1.21 26.55 -7.32
CA VAL A 343 -0.53 26.37 -6.04
C VAL A 343 0.07 27.69 -5.60
N THR A 344 -0.11 28.05 -4.33
CA THR A 344 0.50 29.23 -3.73
C THR A 344 1.71 28.81 -2.90
N LEU A 345 2.88 29.35 -3.25
CA LEU A 345 4.02 29.41 -2.34
C LEU A 345 3.76 30.53 -1.34
N ARG A 346 3.50 30.14 -0.09
CA ARG A 346 3.44 31.07 1.03
C ARG A 346 4.82 31.17 1.67
N VAL A 347 5.34 32.37 1.81
CA VAL A 347 6.61 32.67 2.47
C VAL A 347 6.32 33.30 3.82
N ASN A 348 6.71 32.63 4.90
CA ASN A 348 6.60 33.13 6.27
C ASN A 348 7.94 33.77 6.66
N TYR A 349 7.91 35.03 7.08
CA TYR A 349 9.12 35.77 7.43
C TYR A 349 8.87 36.79 8.54
N LEU A 350 9.93 37.28 9.17
CA LEU A 350 9.86 38.36 10.15
C LEU A 350 10.33 39.68 9.52
N SER A 351 9.70 40.79 9.91
CA SER A 351 10.24 42.13 9.68
C SER A 351 11.51 42.38 10.51
N SER A 352 12.23 43.48 10.25
CA SER A 352 13.36 43.91 11.10
C SER A 352 12.97 44.13 12.56
N ALA A 353 11.71 44.49 12.81
CA ALA A 353 11.16 44.67 14.15
C ALA A 353 10.65 43.36 14.78
N GLY A 354 10.83 42.21 14.10
CA GLY A 354 10.39 40.90 14.59
C GLY A 354 8.91 40.60 14.36
N ALA A 355 8.17 41.43 13.62
CA ALA A 355 6.76 41.19 13.33
C ALA A 355 6.61 40.06 12.29
N ALA A 356 5.76 39.07 12.56
CA ALA A 356 5.47 37.99 11.63
C ALA A 356 4.66 38.48 10.43
N LEU A 357 5.16 38.21 9.23
CA LEU A 357 4.60 38.60 7.96
C LEU A 357 4.52 37.41 7.01
N VAL A 358 3.60 37.53 6.06
CA VAL A 358 3.35 36.51 5.04
C VAL A 358 3.31 37.17 3.67
N ALA A 359 3.96 36.53 2.71
CA ALA A 359 3.91 36.87 1.30
C ALA A 359 3.47 35.66 0.48
N ASN A 360 2.62 35.88 -0.52
CA ASN A 360 2.08 34.80 -1.36
C ASN A 360 2.50 35.00 -2.83
N PHE A 361 3.02 33.92 -3.42
CA PHE A 361 3.34 33.80 -4.85
C PHE A 361 2.49 32.66 -5.40
N THR A 362 1.53 32.98 -6.27
CA THR A 362 0.61 31.99 -6.85
C THR A 362 1.10 31.56 -8.22
N TYR A 363 1.13 30.25 -8.45
CA TYR A 363 1.57 29.63 -9.69
C TYR A 363 0.40 28.90 -10.35
N ASN A 364 0.32 29.02 -11.67
CA ASN A 364 -0.44 28.08 -12.49
C ASN A 364 0.32 26.76 -12.59
N VAL A 365 -0.41 25.65 -12.48
CA VAL A 365 0.14 24.28 -12.52
C VAL A 365 -0.20 23.63 -13.85
N ALA A 366 0.82 23.22 -14.59
CA ALA A 366 0.67 22.37 -15.78
C ALA A 366 1.14 20.95 -15.45
N THR A 367 0.24 19.97 -15.56
CA THR A 367 0.50 18.56 -15.22
C THR A 367 0.59 17.70 -16.48
N ASP A 368 1.61 16.85 -16.59
CA ASP A 368 1.75 15.88 -17.69
C ASP A 368 1.05 14.53 -17.41
N THR A 369 1.09 13.62 -18.38
CA THR A 369 0.46 12.28 -18.28
C THR A 369 1.02 11.41 -17.16
N ASN A 370 2.23 11.71 -16.67
CA ASN A 370 2.89 10.98 -15.59
C ASN A 370 2.67 11.66 -14.22
N GLY A 371 1.86 12.72 -14.16
CA GLY A 371 1.59 13.47 -12.93
C GLY A 371 2.71 14.45 -12.54
N ASN A 372 3.68 14.71 -13.43
CA ASN A 372 4.71 15.71 -13.17
C ASN A 372 4.18 17.11 -13.44
N ILE A 373 4.63 18.08 -12.64
CA ILE A 373 4.16 19.46 -12.70
C ILE A 373 5.24 20.45 -13.16
N ASN A 374 4.81 21.45 -13.91
CA ASN A 374 5.56 22.69 -14.15
C ASN A 374 4.79 23.86 -13.53
N LEU A 375 5.51 24.81 -12.95
CA LEU A 375 4.93 25.95 -12.25
C LEU A 375 5.25 27.23 -13.00
N THR A 376 4.23 28.01 -13.35
CA THR A 376 4.38 29.33 -13.96
C THR A 376 3.82 30.38 -13.02
N LEU A 377 4.63 31.38 -12.62
CA LEU A 377 4.19 32.43 -11.72
C LEU A 377 3.03 33.20 -12.37
N ALA A 378 1.88 33.24 -11.68
CA ALA A 378 0.66 33.86 -12.15
C ALA A 378 0.42 35.22 -11.49
N SER A 379 0.61 35.31 -10.17
CA SER A 379 0.39 36.54 -9.41
C SER A 379 1.20 36.56 -8.12
N THR A 380 1.43 37.75 -7.59
CA THR A 380 2.11 37.98 -6.32
C THR A 380 1.33 39.02 -5.52
N ASP A 381 1.15 38.81 -4.22
CA ASP A 381 0.48 39.79 -3.35
C ASP A 381 1.39 40.98 -2.97
N ALA A 382 0.84 41.97 -2.26
CA ALA A 382 1.57 43.19 -1.92
C ALA A 382 2.87 42.93 -1.14
N ASN A 383 2.85 42.02 -0.16
CA ASN A 383 4.04 41.64 0.59
C ASN A 383 5.03 40.86 -0.28
N GLY A 384 4.53 40.00 -1.17
CA GLY A 384 5.35 39.29 -2.14
C GLY A 384 6.09 40.24 -3.09
N LEU A 385 5.45 41.32 -3.56
CA LEU A 385 6.10 42.35 -4.37
C LEU A 385 7.26 43.01 -3.61
N VAL A 386 7.10 43.25 -2.31
CA VAL A 386 8.15 43.82 -1.45
C VAL A 386 9.36 42.89 -1.33
N ILE A 387 9.14 41.57 -1.25
CA ILE A 387 10.21 40.59 -0.97
C ILE A 387 10.71 39.84 -2.21
N ALA A 388 10.12 40.06 -3.38
CA ALA A 388 10.35 39.27 -4.59
C ALA A 388 11.84 39.17 -4.98
N SER A 389 12.58 40.28 -4.89
CA SER A 389 14.01 40.32 -5.21
C SER A 389 14.86 39.52 -4.22
N GLY A 390 14.45 39.47 -2.94
CA GLY A 390 15.17 38.78 -1.88
C GLY A 390 14.99 37.25 -1.93
N ILE A 391 13.87 36.77 -2.48
CA ILE A 391 13.55 35.34 -2.55
C ILE A 391 13.68 34.75 -3.96
N ILE A 392 14.33 35.45 -4.89
CA ILE A 392 14.41 35.07 -6.30
C ILE A 392 14.99 33.66 -6.53
N ALA A 393 15.88 33.20 -5.65
CA ALA A 393 16.41 31.84 -5.71
C ALA A 393 15.29 30.78 -5.57
N LEU A 394 14.33 30.99 -4.66
CA LEU A 394 13.20 30.08 -4.46
C LEU A 394 12.22 30.12 -5.63
N THR A 395 11.88 31.30 -6.14
CA THR A 395 10.95 31.42 -7.27
C THR A 395 11.56 30.86 -8.56
N ASN A 396 12.85 31.08 -8.81
CA ASN A 396 13.57 30.44 -9.92
C ASN A 396 13.62 28.92 -9.77
N TYR A 397 13.90 28.42 -8.56
CA TYR A 397 13.90 26.98 -8.30
C TYR A 397 12.57 26.33 -8.67
N LEU A 398 11.43 26.97 -8.36
CA LEU A 398 10.11 26.46 -8.70
C LEU A 398 9.76 26.59 -10.19
N THR A 399 10.13 27.70 -10.83
CA THR A 399 9.68 28.02 -12.21
C THR A 399 10.58 27.44 -13.30
N GLN A 400 11.85 27.17 -13.01
CA GLN A 400 12.81 26.67 -13.99
C GLN A 400 12.96 25.14 -13.98
N ASN A 401 12.22 24.46 -13.10
CA ASN A 401 12.32 23.02 -12.92
C ASN A 401 10.95 22.36 -13.02
N LYS A 402 10.98 21.09 -13.43
CA LYS A 402 9.81 20.20 -13.46
C LYS A 402 9.85 19.24 -12.28
N PHE A 403 8.75 19.08 -11.58
CA PHE A 403 8.68 18.33 -10.33
C PHE A 403 7.71 17.15 -10.39
N THR A 404 7.95 16.14 -9.56
CA THR A 404 6.98 15.09 -9.22
C THR A 404 6.66 15.18 -7.74
N TYR A 405 5.41 14.88 -7.39
CA TYR A 405 5.02 14.67 -6.00
C TYR A 405 5.67 13.39 -5.47
N LYS A 406 6.18 13.45 -4.23
CA LYS A 406 6.77 12.29 -3.54
C LYS A 406 6.38 12.25 -2.07
N TRP A 407 6.26 11.03 -1.56
CA TRP A 407 6.21 10.73 -0.13
C TRP A 407 7.64 10.76 0.43
N PHE A 408 7.81 11.38 1.58
CA PHE A 408 9.07 11.39 2.33
C PHE A 408 8.79 10.92 3.75
N TYR A 409 9.83 10.36 4.39
CA TYR A 409 9.74 9.83 5.74
C TYR A 409 10.91 10.34 6.55
N SER A 410 10.68 10.61 7.84
CA SER A 410 11.78 10.88 8.76
C SER A 410 12.70 9.65 8.83
N ALA A 411 13.98 9.84 9.18
CA ALA A 411 14.96 8.74 9.25
C ALA A 411 14.52 7.59 10.18
N ASN A 412 13.72 7.90 11.20
CA ASN A 412 13.15 6.93 12.14
C ASN A 412 11.73 6.47 11.77
N PHE A 413 11.18 6.87 10.62
CA PHE A 413 9.83 6.56 10.14
C PHE A 413 8.68 6.99 11.05
N LYS A 414 8.92 7.83 12.06
CA LYS A 414 7.86 8.37 12.93
C LYS A 414 7.00 9.42 12.26
N SER A 415 7.47 10.00 11.16
CA SER A 415 6.76 11.05 10.44
C SER A 415 6.79 10.79 8.95
N GLU A 416 5.66 11.07 8.32
CA GLU A 416 5.47 11.05 6.87
C GLU A 416 5.22 12.49 6.39
N TYR A 417 5.78 12.82 5.24
CA TYR A 417 5.74 14.14 4.63
C TYR A 417 5.38 14.04 3.15
N ILE A 418 4.88 15.13 2.59
CA ILE A 418 4.71 15.28 1.14
C ILE A 418 5.64 16.38 0.65
N GLY A 419 6.21 16.18 -0.53
CA GLY A 419 7.12 17.14 -1.13
C GLY A 419 7.17 17.07 -2.64
N LEU A 420 8.02 17.92 -3.19
CA LEU A 420 8.34 17.97 -4.61
C LEU A 420 9.79 17.54 -4.82
N GLN A 421 10.01 16.62 -5.75
CA GLN A 421 11.33 16.18 -6.22
C GLN A 421 11.49 16.60 -7.68
N LYS A 422 12.66 17.14 -8.05
CA LYS A 422 12.95 17.45 -9.45
C LYS A 422 12.95 16.17 -10.27
N THR A 423 12.30 16.21 -11.42
CA THR A 423 12.25 15.07 -12.35
C THR A 423 13.61 14.78 -12.99
N ALA A 424 14.45 15.80 -13.16
CA ALA A 424 15.78 15.69 -13.74
C ALA A 424 16.89 15.34 -12.72
N ASP A 425 16.62 15.46 -11.42
CA ASP A 425 17.58 15.17 -10.36
C ASP A 425 16.87 14.66 -9.09
N ALA A 426 17.00 13.37 -8.83
CA ALA A 426 16.40 12.73 -7.66
C ALA A 426 17.00 13.22 -6.33
N ASN A 427 18.20 13.83 -6.33
CA ASN A 427 18.84 14.39 -5.14
C ASN A 427 18.37 15.81 -4.83
N SER A 428 17.53 16.40 -5.69
CA SER A 428 16.99 17.74 -5.50
C SER A 428 15.51 17.68 -5.17
N PHE A 429 15.18 17.95 -3.92
CA PHE A 429 13.82 17.84 -3.40
C PHE A 429 13.61 18.67 -2.14
N PHE A 430 12.35 18.94 -1.84
CA PHE A 430 11.93 19.48 -0.56
C PHE A 430 10.59 18.92 -0.12
N PHE A 431 10.33 18.88 1.17
CA PHE A 431 9.08 18.36 1.73
C PHE A 431 8.65 19.10 2.99
N GLY A 432 7.40 18.87 3.41
CA GLY A 432 6.85 19.42 4.63
C GLY A 432 5.67 18.61 5.17
N VAL A 433 5.06 19.12 6.23
CA VAL A 433 3.91 18.50 6.88
C VAL A 433 2.65 18.79 6.09
N TYR A 434 1.95 17.75 5.64
CA TYR A 434 0.72 17.89 4.88
C TYR A 434 -0.51 18.00 5.80
N GLY A 435 -1.49 18.79 5.38
CA GLY A 435 -2.70 19.06 6.18
C GLY A 435 -3.78 19.81 5.42
N ASN A 436 -4.70 20.44 6.16
CA ASN A 436 -5.79 21.28 5.65
C ASN A 436 -5.73 22.67 6.26
#